data_AF-A0A7X7ZQC5-F1
#
_entry.id   AF-A0A7X7ZQC5-F1
#
_cell.length_a   1.000
_cell.length_b   1.000
_cell.length_c   1.000
_cell.angle_alpha   90.00
_cell.angle_beta   90.00
_cell.angle_gamma   90.00
#
_symmetry.space_group_name_H-M   'P 1'
#
loop_
_entity.id
_entity.type
_entity.pdbx_description
1 polymer ?
#
loop_
_entity_poly.entity_id
_entity_poly.type
_entity_poly.pdbx_seq_one_letter_code
_entity_poly.pdbx_strand_id
1 'polypeptide(L)'
;APTADKPFNHTYTVDRLGNVVEAGGVRYLNLPAKRLKQLALAQLQDGLPVWFGCDVAQSYLRDEGIMDTAALDVDSLFGFPVEGALSKAERLDFGDSRMTHAMVLEGVRLDKNKEPTLWKVENSWGEDHGREGFDTMSDAWFDEYVYQVVVNKKYLSEPERHIFETEEPIVLAPWDPMGSLALSD
;
A
#
# COMPACT_ATOMS: atom_id res chain seq x y z
N ALA A 1 7.44 -4.23 -2.21
CA ALA A 1 8.31 -3.05 -2.41
C ALA A 1 9.09 -3.16 -3.72
N PRO A 2 9.36 -2.04 -4.41
CA PRO A 2 10.11 -2.00 -5.67
C PRO A 2 11.65 -1.87 -5.49
N THR A 3 12.19 -2.18 -4.31
CA THR A 3 13.64 -2.08 -4.03
C THR A 3 14.41 -3.24 -4.66
N ALA A 4 15.69 -3.02 -4.98
CA ALA A 4 16.50 -3.97 -5.74
C ALA A 4 16.71 -5.34 -5.03
N ASP A 5 16.70 -5.35 -3.71
CA ASP A 5 16.83 -6.54 -2.87
C ASP A 5 15.52 -7.36 -2.78
N LYS A 6 14.41 -6.83 -3.30
CA LYS A 6 13.07 -7.45 -3.26
C LYS A 6 12.53 -7.64 -4.68
N PRO A 7 13.09 -8.52 -5.51
CA PRO A 7 12.52 -8.84 -6.81
C PRO A 7 11.03 -9.24 -6.72
N PHE A 8 10.25 -8.85 -7.73
CA PHE A 8 8.83 -9.24 -7.78
C PHE A 8 8.67 -10.74 -8.03
N ASN A 9 7.47 -11.26 -7.70
CA ASN A 9 7.08 -12.66 -7.80
C ASN A 9 7.90 -13.60 -6.92
N HIS A 10 8.28 -13.11 -5.75
CA HIS A 10 8.88 -13.90 -4.68
C HIS A 10 8.16 -13.62 -3.36
N THR A 11 8.29 -14.57 -2.44
CA THR A 11 7.78 -14.46 -1.08
C THR A 11 8.83 -13.96 -0.11
N TYR A 12 8.36 -13.19 0.87
CA TYR A 12 9.21 -12.57 1.88
C TYR A 12 8.61 -12.74 3.28
N THR A 13 9.49 -12.78 4.26
CA THR A 13 9.18 -12.59 5.67
C THR A 13 10.17 -11.61 6.28
N VAL A 14 9.89 -11.11 7.48
CA VAL A 14 10.78 -10.21 8.21
C VAL A 14 11.20 -10.92 9.49
N ASP A 15 12.51 -11.02 9.72
CA ASP A 15 13.04 -11.71 10.89
C ASP A 15 12.46 -11.10 12.18
N ARG A 16 12.05 -11.96 13.10
CA ARG A 16 11.41 -11.64 14.39
C ARG A 16 10.07 -10.89 14.31
N LEU A 17 9.51 -10.67 13.13
CA LEU A 17 8.19 -10.07 12.99
C LEU A 17 7.09 -11.11 13.19
N GLY A 18 6.38 -11.01 14.31
CA GLY A 18 5.23 -11.85 14.63
C GLY A 18 4.74 -11.64 16.05
N ASN A 19 3.56 -12.15 16.34
CA ASN A 19 2.91 -12.05 17.66
C ASN A 19 2.53 -13.43 18.26
N VAL A 20 2.54 -14.50 17.46
CA VAL A 20 2.24 -15.87 17.88
C VAL A 20 3.38 -16.77 17.42
N VAL A 21 4.01 -17.49 18.36
CA VAL A 21 5.23 -18.28 18.13
C VAL A 21 5.00 -19.38 17.08
N GLU A 22 3.83 -20.00 17.10
CA GLU A 22 3.48 -21.14 16.25
C GLU A 22 2.95 -20.74 14.86
N ALA A 23 2.69 -19.45 14.62
CA ALA A 23 2.03 -18.99 13.40
C ALA A 23 2.94 -18.91 12.15
N GLY A 24 4.25 -19.17 12.31
CA GLY A 24 5.20 -19.18 11.19
C GLY A 24 5.56 -17.80 10.65
N GLY A 25 5.22 -16.73 11.39
CA GLY A 25 5.56 -15.35 11.05
C GLY A 25 4.70 -14.73 9.95
N VAL A 26 5.08 -13.51 9.54
CA VAL A 26 4.38 -12.78 8.48
C VAL A 26 4.87 -13.25 7.10
N ARG A 27 3.96 -13.37 6.13
CA ARG A 27 4.30 -13.77 4.76
C ARG A 27 3.75 -12.78 3.74
N TYR A 28 4.61 -12.29 2.87
CA TYR A 28 4.28 -11.36 1.79
C TYR A 28 4.53 -12.01 0.43
N LEU A 29 3.71 -11.70 -0.58
CA LEU A 29 4.02 -11.91 -1.99
C LEU A 29 4.32 -10.54 -2.60
N ASN A 30 5.54 -10.32 -3.09
CA ASN A 30 5.88 -9.04 -3.66
C ASN A 30 5.42 -8.95 -5.13
N LEU A 31 4.53 -8.01 -5.42
CA LEU A 31 3.99 -7.78 -6.77
C LEU A 31 4.07 -6.29 -7.14
N PRO A 32 4.08 -5.95 -8.44
CA PRO A 32 4.00 -4.55 -8.88
C PRO A 32 2.72 -3.86 -8.39
N ALA A 33 2.77 -2.56 -8.12
CA ALA A 33 1.61 -1.78 -7.65
C ALA A 33 0.37 -1.94 -8.55
N LYS A 34 0.57 -1.93 -9.88
CA LYS A 34 -0.47 -2.23 -10.86
C LYS A 34 -1.19 -3.56 -10.59
N ARG A 35 -0.46 -4.61 -10.20
CA ARG A 35 -1.05 -5.91 -9.89
C ARG A 35 -1.79 -5.88 -8.55
N LEU A 36 -1.29 -5.15 -7.56
CA LEU A 36 -2.02 -4.93 -6.30
C LEU A 36 -3.38 -4.24 -6.53
N LYS A 37 -3.40 -3.20 -7.37
CA LYS A 37 -4.65 -2.52 -7.79
C LYS A 37 -5.65 -3.47 -8.44
N GLN A 38 -5.17 -4.33 -9.34
CA GLN A 38 -6.02 -5.33 -10.01
C GLN A 38 -6.61 -6.35 -9.02
N LEU A 39 -5.80 -6.81 -8.05
CA LEU A 39 -6.25 -7.73 -7.01
C LEU A 39 -7.28 -7.08 -6.09
N ALA A 40 -7.03 -5.83 -5.65
CA ALA A 40 -7.97 -5.06 -4.85
C ALA A 40 -9.29 -4.82 -5.60
N LEU A 41 -9.22 -4.43 -6.87
CA LEU A 41 -10.38 -4.24 -7.73
C LEU A 41 -11.21 -5.53 -7.87
N ALA A 42 -10.57 -6.68 -8.08
CA ALA A 42 -11.26 -7.97 -8.19
C ALA A 42 -11.99 -8.35 -6.90
N GLN A 43 -11.40 -8.04 -5.73
CA GLN A 43 -12.05 -8.27 -4.45
C GLN A 43 -13.23 -7.33 -4.20
N LEU A 44 -13.07 -6.03 -4.50
CA LEU A 44 -14.16 -5.05 -4.41
C LEU A 44 -15.33 -5.38 -5.34
N GLN A 45 -15.06 -5.91 -6.54
CA GLN A 45 -16.09 -6.36 -7.49
C GLN A 45 -16.93 -7.52 -6.96
N ASP A 46 -16.38 -8.32 -6.05
CA ASP A 46 -17.10 -9.38 -5.34
C ASP A 46 -17.81 -8.88 -4.07
N GLY A 47 -17.85 -7.57 -3.84
CA GLY A 47 -18.50 -6.95 -2.68
C GLY A 47 -17.75 -7.17 -1.37
N LEU A 48 -16.44 -7.43 -1.43
CA LEU A 48 -15.59 -7.63 -0.27
C LEU A 48 -14.63 -6.43 -0.12
N PRO A 49 -14.52 -5.84 1.07
CA PRO A 49 -13.59 -4.74 1.31
C PRO A 49 -12.13 -5.22 1.27
N VAL A 50 -11.18 -4.28 1.14
CA VAL A 50 -9.76 -4.60 1.04
C VAL A 50 -8.98 -3.84 2.11
N TRP A 51 -8.45 -4.55 3.09
CA TRP A 51 -7.46 -3.98 4.00
C TRP A 51 -6.21 -3.59 3.21
N PHE A 52 -5.65 -2.42 3.49
CA PHE A 52 -4.39 -1.99 2.90
C PHE A 52 -3.53 -1.22 3.91
N GLY A 53 -2.22 -1.25 3.66
CA GLY A 53 -1.21 -0.53 4.43
C GLY A 53 -0.48 0.48 3.56
N CYS A 54 -0.33 1.70 4.06
CA CYS A 54 0.26 2.83 3.33
C CYS A 54 1.10 3.74 4.23
N ASP A 55 1.80 4.69 3.61
CA ASP A 55 2.34 5.85 4.34
C ASP A 55 1.31 6.99 4.32
N VAL A 56 0.46 7.09 5.35
CA VAL A 56 -0.70 8.00 5.33
C VAL A 56 -0.31 9.48 5.42
N ALA A 57 0.89 9.79 5.93
CA ALA A 57 1.31 11.18 6.13
C ALA A 57 1.76 11.88 4.84
N GLN A 58 1.93 11.13 3.75
CA GLN A 58 2.48 11.63 2.48
C GLN A 58 1.40 12.24 1.60
N SER A 59 1.66 13.44 1.05
CA SER A 59 0.79 14.15 0.10
C SER A 59 -0.72 14.03 0.41
N TYR A 60 -1.07 14.39 1.66
CA TYR A 60 -2.40 14.17 2.23
C TYR A 60 -2.96 15.44 2.86
N LEU A 61 -4.08 15.93 2.32
CA LEU A 61 -4.88 16.98 2.95
C LEU A 61 -5.81 16.33 3.96
N ARG A 62 -5.32 16.23 5.20
CA ARG A 62 -5.92 15.42 6.26
C ARG A 62 -7.32 15.88 6.66
N ASP A 63 -7.55 17.19 6.78
CA ASP A 63 -8.85 17.71 7.25
C ASP A 63 -9.95 17.48 6.21
N GLU A 64 -9.60 17.56 4.92
CA GLU A 64 -10.51 17.34 3.80
C GLU A 64 -10.64 15.86 3.39
N GLY A 65 -9.76 15.01 3.90
CA GLY A 65 -9.67 13.59 3.56
C GLY A 65 -9.27 13.32 2.11
N ILE A 66 -8.29 14.07 1.58
CA ILE A 66 -7.85 13.97 0.18
C ILE A 66 -6.40 13.49 0.12
N MET A 67 -6.21 12.24 -0.32
CA MET A 67 -4.90 11.63 -0.53
C MET A 67 -4.57 11.70 -2.03
N ASP A 68 -3.83 12.71 -2.44
CA ASP A 68 -3.53 12.95 -3.86
C ASP A 68 -2.17 13.61 -4.05
N THR A 69 -1.31 13.00 -4.86
CA THR A 69 0.03 13.51 -5.22
C THR A 69 -0.01 14.85 -5.96
N ALA A 70 -1.19 15.27 -6.44
CA ALA A 70 -1.39 16.56 -7.10
C ALA A 70 -2.19 17.56 -6.25
N ALA A 71 -2.49 17.25 -4.98
CA ALA A 71 -3.24 18.15 -4.11
C ALA A 71 -2.47 19.44 -3.77
N LEU A 72 -1.15 19.34 -3.66
CA LEU A 72 -0.23 20.45 -3.41
C LEU A 72 0.88 20.44 -4.46
N ASP A 73 1.19 21.58 -5.04
CA ASP A 73 2.31 21.73 -5.99
C ASP A 73 3.58 22.17 -5.23
N VAL A 74 4.10 21.26 -4.42
CA VAL A 74 5.24 21.50 -3.51
C VAL A 74 6.50 21.85 -4.30
N ASP A 75 6.78 21.09 -5.36
CA ASP A 75 7.96 21.28 -6.20
C ASP A 75 7.99 22.67 -6.85
N SER A 76 6.84 23.15 -7.36
CA SER A 76 6.76 24.50 -7.94
C SER A 76 6.85 25.59 -6.88
N LEU A 77 6.32 25.36 -5.68
CA LEU A 77 6.42 26.31 -4.56
C LEU A 77 7.88 26.56 -4.17
N PHE A 78 8.69 25.50 -4.09
CA PHE A 78 10.11 25.60 -3.71
C PHE A 78 11.05 25.83 -4.91
N GLY A 79 10.59 25.59 -6.13
CA GLY A 79 11.35 25.79 -7.36
C GLY A 79 12.37 24.69 -7.68
N PHE A 80 12.29 23.54 -7.01
CA PHE A 80 13.09 22.34 -7.26
C PHE A 80 12.32 21.09 -6.79
N PRO A 81 12.65 19.88 -7.29
CA PRO A 81 11.96 18.66 -6.87
C PRO A 81 12.13 18.38 -5.38
N VAL A 82 11.01 18.20 -4.68
CA VAL A 82 10.92 17.79 -3.28
C VAL A 82 10.12 16.48 -3.21
N GLU A 83 8.85 16.49 -3.61
CA GLU A 83 8.03 15.27 -3.65
C GLU A 83 8.43 14.36 -4.81
N GLY A 84 8.78 14.94 -5.96
CA GLY A 84 9.27 14.21 -7.13
C GLY A 84 10.77 13.86 -7.09
N ALA A 85 11.46 14.15 -5.98
CA ALA A 85 12.92 14.01 -5.90
C ALA A 85 13.39 12.56 -5.82
N LEU A 86 12.60 11.69 -5.19
CA LEU A 86 12.94 10.30 -4.92
C LEU A 86 11.87 9.39 -5.49
N SER A 87 12.29 8.29 -6.11
CA SER A 87 11.40 7.19 -6.44
C SER A 87 10.89 6.47 -5.18
N LYS A 88 9.80 5.71 -5.29
CA LYS A 88 9.30 4.86 -4.19
C LYS A 88 10.34 3.89 -3.62
N ALA A 89 11.25 3.39 -4.46
CA ALA A 89 12.34 2.53 -4.01
C ALA A 89 13.35 3.32 -3.17
N GLU A 90 13.79 4.49 -3.66
CA GLU A 90 14.72 5.34 -2.92
C GLU A 90 14.12 5.84 -1.61
N ARG A 91 12.82 6.19 -1.57
CA ARG A 91 12.17 6.59 -0.31
C ARG A 91 12.18 5.47 0.74
N LEU A 92 12.06 4.21 0.33
CA LEU A 92 12.19 3.06 1.22
C LEU A 92 13.64 2.85 1.67
N ASP A 93 14.59 2.89 0.75
CA ASP A 93 16.01 2.63 1.01
C ASP A 93 16.66 3.71 1.89
N PHE A 94 16.23 4.96 1.74
CA PHE A 94 16.74 6.10 2.49
C PHE A 94 15.90 6.48 3.73
N GLY A 95 14.83 5.71 4.02
CA GLY A 95 14.03 5.87 5.24
C GLY A 95 13.08 7.08 5.22
N ASP A 96 12.79 7.63 4.04
CA ASP A 96 11.85 8.74 3.86
C ASP A 96 10.39 8.29 3.92
N SER A 97 10.09 7.05 3.51
CA SER A 97 8.73 6.53 3.51
C SER A 97 8.67 5.04 3.82
N ARG A 98 7.62 4.61 4.52
CA ARG A 98 7.32 3.23 4.92
C ARG A 98 5.84 3.10 5.27
N MET A 99 5.33 1.88 5.45
CA MET A 99 3.96 1.72 5.97
C MET A 99 3.85 2.30 7.39
N THR A 100 2.99 3.30 7.57
CA THR A 100 2.74 3.98 8.85
C THR A 100 1.31 3.78 9.35
N HIS A 101 0.37 3.43 8.46
CA HIS A 101 -1.03 3.27 8.83
C HIS A 101 -1.73 2.18 8.01
N ALA A 102 -2.86 1.71 8.54
CA ALA A 102 -3.70 0.70 7.92
C ALA A 102 -5.15 1.19 7.85
N MET A 103 -5.78 1.00 6.69
CA MET A 103 -7.15 1.43 6.39
C MET A 103 -7.85 0.40 5.50
N VAL A 104 -9.09 0.70 5.09
CA VAL A 104 -9.91 -0.22 4.28
C VAL A 104 -10.37 0.46 2.99
N LEU A 105 -10.20 -0.20 1.85
CA LEU A 105 -10.83 0.20 0.60
C LEU A 105 -12.26 -0.33 0.58
N GLU A 106 -13.22 0.58 0.39
CA GLU A 106 -14.67 0.31 0.36
C GLU A 106 -15.29 0.59 -1.01
N GLY A 107 -14.51 1.11 -1.96
CA GLY A 107 -15.01 1.39 -3.29
C GLY A 107 -13.95 1.94 -4.22
N VAL A 108 -14.26 1.94 -5.51
CA VAL A 108 -13.36 2.41 -6.56
C VAL A 108 -14.17 3.06 -7.68
N ARG A 109 -13.70 4.19 -8.17
CA ARG A 109 -14.24 4.86 -9.35
C ARG A 109 -13.41 4.48 -10.57
N LEU A 110 -14.06 3.88 -11.55
CA LEU A 110 -13.44 3.50 -12.82
C LEU A 110 -13.71 4.55 -13.91
N ASP A 111 -12.76 4.72 -14.83
CA ASP A 111 -12.95 5.51 -16.04
C ASP A 111 -13.73 4.71 -17.12
N LYS A 112 -13.88 5.32 -18.32
CA LYS A 112 -14.53 4.69 -19.48
C LYS A 112 -13.84 3.42 -19.98
N ASN A 113 -12.56 3.24 -19.67
CA ASN A 113 -11.75 2.08 -20.04
C ASN A 113 -11.73 1.01 -18.94
N LYS A 114 -12.46 1.24 -17.83
CA LYS A 114 -12.49 0.39 -16.62
C LYS A 114 -11.19 0.42 -15.82
N GLU A 115 -10.39 1.47 -15.96
CA GLU A 115 -9.19 1.67 -15.15
C GLU A 115 -9.53 2.48 -13.88
N PRO A 116 -8.94 2.17 -12.72
CA PRO A 116 -9.14 2.94 -11.49
C PRO A 116 -8.70 4.40 -11.63
N THR A 117 -9.48 5.31 -11.03
CA THR A 117 -9.15 6.74 -10.98
C THR A 117 -9.11 7.28 -9.56
N LEU A 118 -10.04 6.83 -8.71
CA LEU A 118 -10.06 7.13 -7.27
C LEU A 118 -10.50 5.90 -6.50
N TRP A 119 -10.07 5.84 -5.25
CA TRP A 119 -10.39 4.81 -4.28
C TRP A 119 -11.10 5.47 -3.09
N LYS A 120 -12.20 4.85 -2.64
CA LYS A 120 -12.90 5.24 -1.42
C LYS A 120 -12.27 4.49 -0.26
N VAL A 121 -11.79 5.21 0.74
CA VAL A 121 -11.04 4.69 1.88
C VAL A 121 -11.85 4.92 3.15
N GLU A 122 -12.16 3.88 3.89
CA GLU A 122 -12.66 3.97 5.26
C GLU A 122 -11.47 4.10 6.21
N ASN A 123 -11.48 5.16 7.01
CA ASN A 123 -10.47 5.42 8.01
C ASN A 123 -11.04 5.14 9.42
N SER A 124 -10.16 5.19 10.43
CA SER A 124 -10.47 4.83 11.82
C SER A 124 -10.35 6.01 12.79
N TRP A 125 -10.42 7.25 12.28
CA TRP A 125 -10.22 8.47 13.06
C TRP A 125 -11.52 9.20 13.44
N GLY A 126 -12.66 8.49 13.38
CA GLY A 126 -13.98 9.02 13.77
C GLY A 126 -14.75 9.67 12.62
N GLU A 127 -16.03 9.95 12.86
CA GLU A 127 -16.94 10.48 11.83
C GLU A 127 -16.67 11.94 11.45
N ASP A 128 -16.07 12.72 12.35
CA ASP A 128 -15.71 14.12 12.10
C ASP A 128 -14.52 14.28 11.14
N HIS A 129 -13.85 13.17 10.78
CA HIS A 129 -12.70 13.16 9.89
C HIS A 129 -13.10 13.06 8.41
N GLY A 130 -12.45 13.85 7.55
CA GLY A 130 -12.65 13.82 6.11
C GLY A 130 -14.13 13.99 5.74
N ARG A 131 -14.71 12.97 5.12
CA ARG A 131 -16.14 12.92 4.82
C ARG A 131 -16.81 11.76 5.56
N GLU A 132 -17.32 12.04 6.76
CA GLU A 132 -17.98 11.04 7.60
C GLU A 132 -17.06 9.84 7.92
N GLY A 133 -15.78 10.10 8.17
CA GLY A 133 -14.75 9.08 8.42
C GLY A 133 -14.12 8.47 7.16
N PHE A 134 -14.49 8.94 5.97
CA PHE A 134 -13.93 8.46 4.70
C PHE A 134 -12.97 9.45 4.05
N ASP A 135 -11.91 8.89 3.48
CA ASP A 135 -10.96 9.55 2.62
C ASP A 135 -11.20 9.21 1.15
N THR A 136 -10.70 10.08 0.27
CA THR A 136 -10.64 9.87 -1.18
C THR A 136 -9.19 9.84 -1.62
N MET A 137 -8.78 8.70 -2.19
CA MET A 137 -7.39 8.46 -2.61
C MET A 137 -7.28 8.41 -4.13
N SER A 138 -6.36 9.19 -4.71
CA SER A 138 -6.09 9.14 -6.15
C SER A 138 -5.35 7.88 -6.56
N ASP A 139 -5.53 7.44 -7.80
CA ASP A 139 -4.83 6.24 -8.28
C ASP A 139 -3.30 6.43 -8.31
N ALA A 140 -2.83 7.65 -8.54
CA ALA A 140 -1.40 8.00 -8.46
C ALA A 140 -0.88 7.90 -7.02
N TRP A 141 -1.66 8.35 -6.03
CA TRP A 141 -1.28 8.21 -4.62
C TRP A 141 -1.13 6.74 -4.22
N PHE A 142 -2.00 5.85 -4.72
CA PHE A 142 -1.85 4.40 -4.52
C PHE A 142 -0.48 3.91 -5.01
N ASP A 143 -0.06 4.30 -6.22
CA ASP A 143 1.22 3.87 -6.79
C ASP A 143 2.41 4.27 -5.91
N GLU A 144 2.37 5.47 -5.33
CA GLU A 144 3.49 6.03 -4.59
C GLU A 144 3.55 5.58 -3.13
N TYR A 145 2.41 5.46 -2.45
CA TYR A 145 2.39 5.36 -0.98
C TYR A 145 1.62 4.15 -0.41
N VAL A 146 0.96 3.34 -1.23
CA VAL A 146 0.40 2.04 -0.78
C VAL A 146 1.46 0.94 -0.90
N TYR A 147 1.70 0.20 0.18
CA TYR A 147 2.72 -0.86 0.23
C TYR A 147 2.12 -2.26 0.28
N GLN A 148 0.94 -2.41 0.88
CA GLN A 148 0.33 -3.70 1.14
C GLN A 148 -1.16 -3.66 0.84
N VAL A 149 -1.68 -4.75 0.27
CA VAL A 149 -3.12 -5.05 0.24
C VAL A 149 -3.32 -6.49 0.69
N VAL A 150 -4.41 -6.77 1.41
CA VAL A 150 -4.77 -8.12 1.82
C VAL A 150 -5.99 -8.56 1.01
N VAL A 151 -5.79 -9.60 0.20
CA VAL A 151 -6.82 -10.16 -0.67
C VAL A 151 -6.97 -11.66 -0.48
N ASN A 152 -8.13 -12.19 -0.81
CA ASN A 152 -8.36 -13.62 -0.87
C ASN A 152 -7.48 -14.24 -1.97
N LYS A 153 -6.81 -15.36 -1.66
CA LYS A 153 -5.95 -16.09 -2.60
C LYS A 153 -6.64 -16.48 -3.91
N LYS A 154 -7.98 -16.56 -3.95
CA LYS A 154 -8.74 -16.87 -5.16
C LYS A 154 -8.55 -15.84 -6.29
N TYR A 155 -8.09 -14.63 -5.98
CA TYR A 155 -7.83 -13.57 -6.97
C TYR A 155 -6.40 -13.63 -7.54
N LEU A 156 -5.51 -14.40 -6.91
CA LEU A 156 -4.18 -14.67 -7.45
C LEU A 156 -4.30 -15.58 -8.67
N SER A 157 -3.45 -15.36 -9.66
CA SER A 157 -3.25 -16.32 -10.74
C SER A 157 -2.65 -17.61 -10.18
N GLU A 158 -2.77 -18.71 -10.93
CA GLU A 158 -2.21 -19.99 -10.52
C GLU A 158 -0.69 -19.92 -10.22
N PRO A 159 0.16 -19.25 -11.05
CA PRO A 159 1.57 -19.08 -10.73
C PRO A 159 1.81 -18.25 -9.45
N GLU A 160 1.13 -17.12 -9.27
CA GLU A 160 1.25 -16.27 -8.08
C GLU A 160 0.87 -17.03 -6.81
N ARG A 161 -0.23 -17.81 -6.88
CA ARG A 161 -0.69 -18.63 -5.77
C ARG A 161 0.30 -19.76 -5.45
N HIS A 162 0.82 -20.43 -6.48
CA HIS A 162 1.81 -21.48 -6.31
C HIS A 162 3.04 -20.94 -5.59
N ILE A 163 3.61 -19.82 -6.07
CA ILE A 163 4.74 -19.13 -5.43
C ILE A 163 4.40 -18.80 -3.96
N PHE A 164 3.23 -18.18 -3.72
CA PHE A 164 2.81 -17.84 -2.37
C PHE A 164 2.68 -19.05 -1.44
N GLU A 165 2.36 -20.23 -1.94
CA GLU A 165 2.10 -21.42 -1.12
C GLU A 165 3.32 -22.33 -0.95
N THR A 166 4.25 -22.36 -1.92
CA THR A 166 5.31 -23.39 -1.96
C THR A 166 6.72 -22.84 -1.81
N GLU A 167 6.97 -21.56 -2.11
CA GLU A 167 8.31 -20.99 -2.00
C GLU A 167 8.71 -20.81 -0.53
N GLU A 168 9.97 -21.04 -0.19
CA GLU A 168 10.50 -20.66 1.13
C GLU A 168 10.73 -19.14 1.14
N PRO A 169 10.10 -18.37 2.04
CA PRO A 169 10.20 -16.91 2.01
C PRO A 169 11.63 -16.42 2.23
N ILE A 170 12.03 -15.41 1.46
CA ILE A 170 13.28 -14.69 1.68
C ILE A 170 13.16 -13.93 3.00
N VAL A 171 14.08 -14.20 3.94
CA VAL A 171 14.09 -13.59 5.27
C VAL A 171 14.78 -12.23 5.20
N LEU A 172 14.01 -11.17 5.38
CA LEU A 172 14.48 -9.80 5.49
C LEU A 172 14.99 -9.50 6.89
N ALA A 173 15.88 -8.52 7.02
CA ALA A 173 16.40 -8.10 8.32
C ALA A 173 15.27 -7.56 9.24
N PRO A 174 15.41 -7.63 10.58
CA PRO A 174 14.35 -7.19 11.50
C PRO A 174 13.94 -5.72 11.38
N TRP A 175 14.82 -4.87 10.83
CA TRP A 175 14.61 -3.44 10.64
C TRP A 175 14.21 -3.07 9.20
N ASP A 176 13.90 -4.05 8.35
CA ASP A 176 13.43 -3.80 7.00
C ASP A 176 12.15 -2.94 7.02
N PRO A 177 12.00 -1.94 6.13
CA PRO A 177 10.82 -1.06 6.13
C PRO A 177 9.50 -1.80 5.87
N MET A 178 9.52 -3.00 5.28
CA MET A 178 8.33 -3.85 5.12
C MET A 178 7.93 -4.58 6.42
N GLY A 179 8.74 -4.47 7.47
CA GLY A 179 8.40 -4.90 8.82
C GLY A 179 7.68 -3.84 9.66
N SER A 180 7.49 -2.63 9.13
CA SER A 180 6.81 -1.56 9.86
C SER A 180 5.37 -1.95 10.22
N LEU A 181 5.03 -1.81 11.51
CA LEU A 181 3.74 -2.18 12.08
C LEU A 181 2.92 -0.91 12.37
N ALA A 182 2.44 -0.23 11.31
CA ALA A 182 1.55 0.93 11.43
C ALA A 182 1.89 1.87 12.62
N LEU A 183 3.16 2.25 12.73
CA LEU A 183 3.64 3.10 13.80
C LEU A 183 3.17 4.53 13.52
N SER A 184 2.38 5.08 14.43
CA SER A 184 2.16 6.53 14.51
C SER A 184 3.44 7.17 15.05
N ASP A 185 4.08 8.01 14.24
CA ASP A 185 5.03 9.01 14.77
C ASP A 185 4.26 10.15 15.45
#